data_AF-X8DJS0-F1
#
_entry.id   AF-X8DJS0-F1
#
_cell.length_a   1.000
_cell.length_b   1.000
_cell.length_c   1.000
_cell.angle_alpha   90.00
_cell.angle_beta   90.00
_cell.angle_gamma   90.00
#
_symmetry.space_group_name_H-M   'P 1'
#
loop_
_entity.id
_entity.type
_entity.pdbx_description
1 polymer ?
#
loop_
_entity_poly.entity_id
_entity_poly.type
_entity_poly.pdbx_seq_one_letter_code
_entity_poly.pdbx_strand_id
1 'polypeptide(L)'
;MELMARGDEVYFCDVTARPYDSGLVTLRTQRLSVFELQARAILGLAIDTIMISPGAAAVLYAGREAHQGRPDVGVLADALRVPESDVRVFAHHEPETPRRLGVALATAADVSTARDRARQVSAALRRLWQPANSPGPG
;
A
#
# COMPACT_ATOMS: atom_id res chain seq x y z
N MET A 1 9.86 13.22 1.41
CA MET A 1 11.29 13.27 1.04
C MET A 1 11.58 12.00 0.27
N GLU A 2 12.09 12.13 -0.94
CA GLU A 2 12.62 11.03 -1.74
C GLU A 2 14.11 11.22 -1.93
N LEU A 3 14.84 10.13 -1.78
CA LEU A 3 16.30 10.11 -1.84
C LEU A 3 16.72 8.97 -2.77
N MET A 4 17.78 9.19 -3.56
CA MET A 4 18.41 8.14 -4.36
C MET A 4 19.78 7.81 -3.78
N ALA A 5 20.08 6.53 -3.61
CA ALA A 5 21.38 6.06 -3.15
C ALA A 5 22.23 5.55 -4.32
N ARG A 6 23.51 5.93 -4.38
CA ARG A 6 24.51 5.38 -5.29
C ARG A 6 25.77 5.02 -4.51
N GLY A 7 25.95 3.73 -4.21
CA GLY A 7 26.96 3.31 -3.24
C GLY A 7 26.64 3.91 -1.87
N ASP A 8 27.60 4.61 -1.28
CA ASP A 8 27.45 5.29 0.02
C ASP A 8 26.95 6.74 -0.10
N GLU A 9 26.69 7.23 -1.31
CA GLU A 9 26.21 8.58 -1.56
C GLU A 9 24.68 8.64 -1.57
N VAL A 10 24.11 9.65 -0.93
CA VAL A 10 22.66 9.89 -0.86
C VAL A 10 22.34 11.24 -1.50
N TYR A 11 21.49 11.21 -2.52
CA TYR A 11 21.07 12.38 -3.29
C TYR A 11 19.63 12.74 -2.97
N PHE A 12 19.35 14.03 -2.78
CA PHE A 12 17.99 14.52 -2.69
C PHE A 12 17.31 14.44 -4.06
N CYS A 13 16.13 13.85 -4.12
CA CYS A 13 15.32 13.81 -5.34
C CYS A 13 14.17 14.81 -5.26
N ASP A 14 13.32 14.70 -4.24
CA ASP A 14 12.16 15.55 -4.08
C ASP A 14 11.63 15.59 -2.63
N VAL A 15 10.79 16.56 -2.32
CA VAL A 15 10.04 16.65 -1.07
C VAL A 15 8.57 16.95 -1.30
N THR A 16 7.74 15.95 -1.01
CA THR A 16 6.31 16.18 -0.82
C THR A 16 6.02 16.48 0.65
N ALA A 17 5.41 17.63 0.93
CA ALA A 17 5.00 18.04 2.29
C ALA A 17 3.69 17.37 2.77
N ARG A 18 3.17 16.40 2.00
CA ARG A 18 1.97 15.63 2.30
C ARG A 18 2.31 14.15 2.35
N PRO A 19 1.63 13.35 3.18
CA PRO A 19 1.72 11.90 3.15
C PRO A 19 1.55 11.36 1.73
N TYR A 20 2.52 10.55 1.31
CA TYR A 20 2.52 9.91 0.00
C TYR A 20 2.55 8.38 0.14
N ASP A 21 2.66 7.67 -0.98
CA ASP A 21 2.64 6.20 -1.02
C ASP A 21 3.67 5.55 -0.08
N SER A 22 4.86 6.14 0.01
CA SER A 22 5.93 5.69 0.90
C SER A 22 5.53 5.70 2.38
N GLY A 23 4.58 6.54 2.77
CA GLY A 23 4.05 6.63 4.12
C GLY A 23 2.96 5.59 4.44
N LEU A 24 2.38 4.90 3.44
CA LEU A 24 1.29 3.95 3.66
C LEU A 24 1.72 2.75 4.52
N VAL A 25 3.00 2.39 4.55
CA VAL A 25 3.51 1.33 5.44
C VAL A 25 3.26 1.64 6.92
N THR A 26 3.27 2.92 7.30
CA THR A 26 3.05 3.36 8.69
C THR A 26 1.67 3.00 9.23
N LEU A 27 0.70 2.74 8.34
CA LEU A 27 -0.66 2.34 8.70
C LEU A 27 -0.69 1.06 9.55
N ARG A 28 0.33 0.20 9.44
CA ARG A 28 0.43 -1.04 10.20
C ARG A 28 1.74 -1.19 10.96
N THR A 29 2.76 -0.37 10.68
CA THR A 29 4.08 -0.48 11.35
C THR A 29 4.28 0.51 12.48
N GLN A 30 3.47 1.55 12.59
CA GLN A 30 3.60 2.56 13.64
C GLN A 30 2.31 2.69 14.46
N ARG A 31 2.45 3.19 15.69
CA ARG A 31 1.31 3.47 16.58
C ARG A 31 0.43 4.59 16.04
N LEU A 32 1.05 5.60 15.45
CA LEU A 32 0.38 6.67 14.72
C LEU A 32 0.86 6.61 13.28
N SER A 33 -0.06 6.52 12.34
CA SER A 33 0.27 6.61 10.93
C SER A 33 0.77 8.02 10.57
N VAL A 34 1.46 8.14 9.45
CA VAL A 34 1.91 9.44 8.92
C VAL A 34 0.76 10.45 8.76
N PHE A 35 -0.46 9.97 8.49
CA PHE A 35 -1.66 10.80 8.37
C PHE A 35 -2.08 11.36 9.73
N GLU A 36 -2.08 10.51 10.76
CA GLU A 36 -2.36 10.93 12.14
C GLU A 36 -1.27 11.88 12.66
N LEU A 37 -0.01 11.58 12.36
CA LEU A 37 1.12 12.44 12.71
C LEU A 37 0.98 13.83 12.08
N GLN A 38 0.64 13.90 10.79
CA GLN A 38 0.42 15.18 10.11
C GLN A 38 -0.77 15.95 10.72
N ALA A 39 -1.91 15.29 10.93
CA ALA A 39 -3.09 15.93 11.51
C ALA A 39 -2.80 16.48 12.91
N ARG A 40 -2.11 15.70 13.75
CA ARG A 40 -1.71 16.13 15.09
C ARG A 40 -0.71 17.27 15.06
N ALA A 41 0.26 17.25 14.15
CA ALA A 41 1.22 18.34 13.99
C ALA A 41 0.53 19.66 13.62
N ILE A 42 -0.45 19.62 12.71
CA ILE A 42 -1.25 20.79 12.33
C ILE A 42 -2.06 21.32 13.52
N LEU A 43 -2.60 20.43 14.35
CA LEU A 43 -3.44 20.77 15.50
C LEU A 43 -2.64 21.09 16.79
N GLY A 44 -1.31 21.02 16.76
CA GLY A 44 -0.47 21.23 17.95
C GLY A 44 -0.61 20.13 19.01
N LEU A 45 -1.02 18.92 18.62
CA LEU A 45 -1.21 17.78 19.51
C LEU A 45 0.07 16.93 19.65
N ALA A 46 0.14 16.15 20.72
CA ALA A 46 1.27 15.25 20.97
C ALA A 46 1.42 14.18 19.86
N ILE A 47 2.63 14.08 19.31
CA ILE A 47 3.02 13.12 18.28
C ILE A 47 3.96 12.05 18.84
N ASP A 48 3.97 10.86 18.24
CA ASP A 48 4.85 9.75 18.58
C ASP A 48 5.06 8.86 17.36
N THR A 49 6.32 8.57 17.04
CA THR A 49 6.75 7.80 15.86
C THR A 49 7.13 6.35 16.20
N ILE A 50 6.76 5.85 17.39
CA ILE A 50 7.09 4.49 17.81
C ILE A 50 6.63 3.44 16.79
N MET A 51 7.57 2.58 16.42
CA MET A 51 7.32 1.42 15.57
C MET A 51 6.74 0.29 16.43
N ILE A 52 5.63 -0.31 15.98
CA ILE A 52 4.97 -1.43 16.66
C ILE A 52 5.35 -2.79 16.06
N SER A 53 5.70 -2.83 14.78
CA SER A 53 6.13 -4.06 14.09
C SER A 53 6.85 -3.73 12.79
N PRO A 54 7.83 -4.56 12.34
CA PRO A 54 8.25 -4.59 10.95
C PRO A 54 7.06 -4.83 10.02
N GLY A 55 7.09 -4.23 8.84
CA GLY A 55 6.01 -4.39 7.86
C GLY A 55 6.39 -3.93 6.46
N ALA A 56 5.50 -4.21 5.52
CA ALA A 56 5.64 -3.87 4.11
C ALA A 56 4.30 -3.39 3.53
N ALA A 57 4.40 -2.52 2.53
CA ALA A 57 3.28 -2.05 1.73
C ALA A 57 3.56 -2.28 0.25
N ALA A 58 2.55 -2.73 -0.49
CA ALA A 58 2.57 -2.86 -1.94
C ALA A 58 1.38 -2.09 -2.52
N VAL A 59 1.67 -0.94 -3.12
CA VAL A 59 0.67 -0.09 -3.78
C VAL A 59 0.35 -0.67 -5.17
N LEU A 60 -0.94 -0.80 -5.46
CA LEU A 60 -1.44 -1.26 -6.74
C LEU A 60 -1.90 -0.05 -7.55
N TYR A 61 -1.41 0.05 -8.78
CA TYR A 61 -1.76 1.12 -9.72
C TYR A 61 -2.58 0.56 -10.89
N ALA A 62 -3.42 1.41 -11.46
CA ALA A 62 -4.17 1.13 -12.66
C ALA A 62 -3.21 1.00 -13.85
N GLY A 63 -3.24 -0.14 -14.54
CA GLY A 63 -2.70 -0.25 -15.89
C GLY A 63 -3.53 0.56 -16.90
N ARG A 64 -3.00 0.74 -18.12
CA ARG A 64 -3.69 1.44 -19.21
C ARG A 64 -5.08 0.87 -19.53
N GLU A 65 -5.29 -0.42 -19.29
CA GLU A 65 -6.56 -1.13 -19.52
C GLU A 65 -7.29 -1.50 -18.22
N ALA A 66 -6.93 -0.91 -17.07
CA ALA A 66 -7.54 -1.28 -15.80
C ALA A 66 -9.03 -0.92 -15.77
N HIS A 67 -9.87 -1.94 -15.74
CA HIS A 67 -11.32 -1.81 -15.65
C HIS A 67 -11.72 -1.29 -14.27
N GLN A 68 -12.93 -0.74 -14.16
CA GLN A 68 -13.51 -0.43 -12.86
C GLN A 68 -13.70 -1.74 -12.09
N GLY A 69 -12.78 -2.02 -11.16
CA GLY A 69 -12.85 -3.23 -10.36
C GLY A 69 -14.06 -3.16 -9.45
N ARG A 70 -14.94 -4.15 -9.56
CA ARG A 70 -16.05 -4.31 -8.63
C ARG A 70 -15.52 -4.96 -7.36
N PRO A 71 -15.90 -4.51 -6.15
CA PRO A 71 -15.56 -5.20 -4.93
C PRO A 71 -16.03 -6.66 -5.00
N ASP A 72 -15.07 -7.61 -4.95
CA ASP A 72 -15.34 -9.04 -4.90
C ASP A 72 -14.93 -9.55 -3.52
N VAL A 73 -15.92 -10.02 -2.75
CA VAL A 73 -15.73 -10.52 -1.39
C VAL A 73 -14.84 -11.76 -1.37
N GLY A 74 -14.91 -12.63 -2.38
CA GLY A 74 -14.07 -13.81 -2.47
C GLY A 74 -12.60 -13.45 -2.68
N VAL A 75 -12.32 -12.49 -3.54
CA VAL A 75 -10.94 -11.99 -3.77
C VAL A 75 -10.38 -11.32 -2.52
N LEU A 76 -11.20 -10.50 -1.82
CA LEU A 76 -10.80 -9.87 -0.57
C LEU A 76 -10.56 -10.92 0.54
N ALA A 77 -11.43 -11.92 0.65
CA ALA A 77 -11.26 -13.01 1.61
C ALA A 77 -9.98 -13.80 1.34
N ASP A 78 -9.66 -14.10 0.07
CA ASP A 78 -8.40 -14.73 -0.31
C ASP A 78 -7.19 -13.88 0.07
N ALA A 79 -7.23 -12.58 -0.20
CA ALA A 79 -6.14 -11.67 0.14
C ALA A 79 -5.90 -11.62 1.66
N LEU A 80 -6.98 -11.59 2.45
CA LEU A 80 -6.94 -11.51 3.91
C LEU A 80 -6.69 -12.87 4.60
N ARG A 81 -6.55 -13.98 3.84
CA ARG A 81 -6.06 -15.25 4.40
C ARG A 81 -4.58 -15.21 4.75
N VAL A 82 -3.81 -14.28 4.18
CA VAL A 82 -2.40 -14.09 4.53
C VAL A 82 -2.32 -13.59 5.98
N PRO A 83 -1.53 -14.23 6.86
CA PRO A 83 -1.42 -13.80 8.25
C PRO A 83 -0.94 -12.36 8.38
N GLU A 84 -1.46 -11.65 9.39
CA GLU A 84 -1.07 -10.26 9.69
C GLU A 84 -1.18 -9.30 8.50
N SER A 85 -2.09 -9.59 7.57
CA SER A 85 -2.32 -8.75 6.40
C SER A 85 -3.46 -7.75 6.60
N ASP A 86 -3.45 -6.71 5.77
CA ASP A 86 -4.53 -5.75 5.63
C ASP A 86 -4.61 -5.24 4.19
N VAL A 87 -5.77 -4.73 3.83
CA VAL A 87 -6.07 -4.25 2.48
C VAL A 87 -6.82 -2.92 2.57
N ARG A 88 -6.39 -1.94 1.77
CA ARG A 88 -7.20 -0.76 1.48
C ARG A 88 -7.47 -0.67 -0.01
N VAL A 89 -8.73 -0.65 -0.40
CA VAL A 89 -9.17 -0.44 -1.79
C VAL A 89 -9.61 1.01 -1.94
N PHE A 90 -9.08 1.71 -2.92
CA PHE A 90 -9.44 3.10 -3.20
C PHE A 90 -10.63 3.17 -4.14
N ALA A 91 -11.59 4.04 -3.83
CA ALA A 91 -12.70 4.35 -4.74
C ALA A 91 -12.20 5.14 -5.96
N HIS A 92 -12.96 5.13 -7.05
CA HIS A 92 -12.59 5.65 -8.39
C HIS A 92 -12.39 7.17 -8.53
N HIS A 93 -11.84 7.85 -7.52
CA HIS A 93 -11.74 9.30 -7.48
C HIS A 93 -10.32 9.85 -7.25
N GLU A 94 -9.28 9.06 -7.49
CA GLU A 94 -7.91 9.60 -7.45
C GLU A 94 -7.59 10.32 -8.78
N PRO A 95 -7.39 11.66 -8.77
CA PRO A 95 -7.04 12.44 -9.96
C PRO A 95 -5.55 12.30 -10.34
N GLU A 96 -4.74 11.69 -9.48
CA GLU A 96 -3.30 11.54 -9.69
C GLU A 96 -2.99 10.38 -10.65
N THR A 97 -2.13 10.63 -11.64
CA THR A 97 -1.61 9.62 -12.56
C THR A 97 -0.23 9.17 -12.08
N PRO A 98 0.05 7.87 -11.91
CA PRO A 98 -0.84 6.72 -12.15
C PRO A 98 -1.91 6.54 -11.06
N ARG A 99 -3.15 6.23 -11.47
CA ARG A 99 -4.30 6.07 -10.57
C ARG A 99 -4.08 4.92 -9.60
N ARG A 100 -4.07 5.19 -8.30
CA ARG A 100 -3.99 4.16 -7.25
C ARG A 100 -5.29 3.37 -7.18
N LEU A 101 -5.17 2.04 -7.09
CA LEU A 101 -6.29 1.11 -6.99
C LEU A 101 -6.46 0.60 -5.57
N GLY A 102 -5.36 0.37 -4.87
CA GLY A 102 -5.36 -0.07 -3.48
C GLY A 102 -3.95 -0.24 -2.95
N VAL A 103 -3.86 -0.65 -1.70
CA VAL A 103 -2.60 -1.03 -1.05
C VAL A 103 -2.79 -2.33 -0.29
N ALA A 104 -1.86 -3.26 -0.51
CA ALA A 104 -1.68 -4.47 0.27
C ALA A 104 -0.66 -4.18 1.37
N LEU A 105 -1.00 -4.55 2.61
CA LEU A 105 -0.17 -4.33 3.79
C LEU A 105 0.05 -5.66 4.50
N ALA A 106 1.22 -5.83 5.10
CA ALA A 106 1.48 -6.95 6.01
C ALA A 106 2.52 -6.58 7.06
N THR A 107 2.35 -7.12 8.26
CA THR A 107 3.38 -7.15 9.31
C THR A 107 3.91 -8.56 9.51
N ALA A 108 5.09 -8.67 10.11
CA ALA A 108 5.71 -9.92 10.54
C ALA A 108 6.84 -9.64 11.53
N ALA A 109 7.43 -10.71 12.08
CA ALA A 109 8.62 -10.63 12.94
C ALA A 109 9.84 -10.00 12.25
N ASP A 110 9.91 -10.05 10.91
CA ASP A 110 11.00 -9.51 10.12
C ASP A 110 10.52 -8.92 8.78
N VAL A 111 11.35 -8.06 8.17
CA VAL A 111 11.02 -7.34 6.93
C VAL A 111 10.90 -8.28 5.74
N SER A 112 11.68 -9.36 5.67
CA SER A 112 11.65 -10.31 4.55
C SER A 112 10.28 -10.99 4.51
N THR A 113 9.86 -11.55 5.65
CA THR A 113 8.55 -12.20 5.79
C THR A 113 7.40 -11.21 5.52
N ALA A 114 7.48 -9.98 6.03
CA ALA A 114 6.45 -8.97 5.77
C ALA A 114 6.33 -8.64 4.28
N ARG A 115 7.46 -8.52 3.56
CA ARG A 115 7.47 -8.26 2.12
C ARG A 115 6.85 -9.41 1.33
N ASP A 116 7.15 -10.64 1.70
CA ASP A 116 6.58 -11.81 1.02
C ASP A 116 5.07 -11.93 1.25
N ARG A 117 4.60 -11.65 2.47
CA ARG A 117 3.17 -11.55 2.77
C ARG A 117 2.49 -10.44 1.96
N ALA A 118 3.05 -9.23 1.96
CA ALA A 118 2.48 -8.11 1.19
C ALA A 118 2.42 -8.40 -0.32
N ARG A 119 3.42 -9.14 -0.86
CA ARG A 119 3.40 -9.61 -2.25
C ARG A 119 2.27 -10.61 -2.51
N GLN A 120 2.05 -11.57 -1.62
CA GLN A 120 0.95 -12.54 -1.74
C GLN A 120 -0.42 -11.85 -1.73
N VAL A 121 -0.62 -10.91 -0.78
CA VAL A 121 -1.85 -10.10 -0.69
C VAL A 121 -2.04 -9.29 -1.98
N SER A 122 -0.99 -8.60 -2.46
CA SER A 122 -1.03 -7.83 -3.70
C SER A 122 -1.39 -8.70 -4.91
N ALA A 123 -0.80 -9.90 -5.01
CA ALA A 123 -1.09 -10.84 -6.09
C ALA A 123 -2.57 -11.27 -6.09
N ALA A 124 -3.14 -11.56 -4.91
CA ALA A 124 -4.54 -11.88 -4.77
C ALA A 124 -5.44 -10.70 -5.20
N LEU A 125 -5.13 -9.47 -4.73
CA LEU A 125 -5.93 -8.28 -5.01
C LEU A 125 -5.95 -7.88 -6.48
N ARG A 126 -4.89 -8.14 -7.25
CA ARG A 126 -4.85 -7.82 -8.69
C ARG A 126 -6.04 -8.40 -9.46
N ARG A 127 -6.60 -9.53 -8.99
CA ARG A 127 -7.79 -10.16 -9.58
C ARG A 127 -9.04 -9.26 -9.55
N LEU A 128 -9.13 -8.28 -8.65
CA LEU A 128 -10.22 -7.29 -8.63
C LEU A 128 -10.28 -6.44 -9.91
N TRP A 129 -9.16 -6.29 -10.62
CA TRP A 129 -9.02 -5.41 -11.79
C TRP A 129 -8.57 -6.15 -13.05
N GLN A 130 -8.51 -7.49 -13.00
CA GLN A 130 -8.31 -8.31 -14.19
C GLN A 130 -9.64 -8.52 -14.91
N PRO A 131 -9.64 -8.59 -16.26
CA PRO A 131 -10.84 -8.99 -16.99
C PRO A 131 -11.23 -10.41 -16.55
N ALA A 132 -12.53 -10.65 -16.38
CA ALA A 132 -13.04 -12.00 -16.16
C ALA A 132 -12.58 -12.88 -17.33
N ASN A 133 -11.89 -13.99 -17.05
CA ASN A 133 -11.39 -14.93 -18.05
C ASN A 133 -12.45 -15.17 -19.14
N SER A 134 -12.12 -14.83 -20.39
CA SER A 134 -12.87 -15.36 -21.54
C SER A 134 -12.72 -16.88 -21.56
N PRO A 135 -13.78 -17.67 -21.75
CA PRO A 135 -13.64 -19.11 -21.91
C PRO A 135 -12.79 -19.37 -23.16
N GLY A 136 -11.79 -20.26 -23.05
CA GLY A 136 -10.87 -20.61 -24.13
C GLY A 136 -11.60 -21.17 -25.36
N PRO A 137 -10.95 -21.14 -26.54
CA PRO A 137 -11.57 -21.62 -27.78
C PRO A 137 -11.83 -23.12 -27.66
N GLY A 138 -13.10 -23.50 -27.79
CA GLY A 138 -13.52 -24.87 -28.08
C GLY A 138 -13.49 -25.17 -29.57
#